data_AF-A0A8H3ALV1-F1
#
_entry.id   AF-A0A8H3ALV1-F1
#
_cell.length_a   1.000
_cell.length_b   1.000
_cell.length_c   1.000
_cell.angle_alpha   90.00
_cell.angle_beta   90.00
_cell.angle_gamma   90.00
#
_symmetry.space_group_name_H-M   'P 1'
#
loop_
_entity.id
_entity.type
_entity.pdbx_description
1 polymer ?
#
loop_
_entity_poly.entity_id
_entity_poly.type
_entity_poly.pdbx_seq_one_letter_code
_entity_poly.pdbx_strand_id
1 'polypeptide(L)' 'MASDTRLLAHDTIWEPHVAGIVAYLLSLEGSRTPAELSARVVHLAVPGFFNALSPNTTNLVAQLPA' A
#
# COMPACT_ATOMS: atom_id res chain seq x y z
N MET A 1 1.60 17.82 27.65
CA MET A 1 1.87 16.61 26.84
C MET A 1 2.20 17.11 25.45
N ALA A 2 3.48 17.10 25.08
CA ALA A 2 3.91 17.56 23.77
C ALA A 2 3.44 16.54 22.73
N SER A 3 2.73 17.01 21.71
CA SER A 3 2.38 16.21 20.55
C SER A 3 3.61 16.12 19.64
N ASP A 4 4.45 15.09 19.87
CA ASP A 4 5.66 14.77 19.10
C ASP A 4 5.33 14.23 17.69
N THR A 5 4.28 14.75 17.06
CA THR A 5 3.84 14.37 15.72
C THR A 5 4.51 15.27 14.70
N ARG A 6 5.24 14.68 13.76
CA ARG A 6 5.91 15.39 12.68
C ARG A 6 5.42 14.87 11.33
N LEU A 7 5.00 15.79 10.46
CA LEU A 7 4.68 15.50 9.06
C LEU A 7 5.97 15.42 8.27
N LEU A 8 6.12 14.34 7.50
CA LEU A 8 7.24 14.12 6.59
C LEU A 8 6.67 13.91 5.19
N ALA A 9 7.46 14.15 4.14
CA ALA A 9 7.09 13.90 2.75
C ALA A 9 8.30 13.32 1.99
N HIS A 10 8.69 12.10 2.33
CA HIS A 10 9.81 11.37 1.74
C HIS A 10 9.32 10.02 1.20
N ASP A 11 10.07 9.39 0.30
CA ASP A 11 9.60 8.20 -0.42
C ASP A 11 9.38 6.97 0.49
N THR A 12 10.14 6.86 1.58
CA THR A 12 9.96 5.80 2.59
C THR A 12 8.69 5.93 3.45
N ILE A 13 7.85 6.96 3.29
CA ILE A 13 6.56 7.07 4.02
C ILE A 13 5.50 6.16 3.39
N TRP A 14 5.65 5.80 2.12
CA TRP A 14 4.70 4.91 1.45
C TRP A 14 4.84 3.45 1.91
N GLU A 15 6.04 3.04 2.32
CA GLU A 15 6.35 1.69 2.80
C GLU A 15 5.52 1.28 4.03
N PRO A 16 5.44 2.07 5.13
CA PRO A 16 4.61 1.70 6.29
C PRO A 16 3.12 1.66 5.96
N HIS A 17 2.63 2.41 4.97
CA HIS A 17 1.24 2.32 4.52
C HIS A 17 0.94 0.94 3.91
N VAL A 18 1.80 0.46 3.00
CA VAL A 18 1.64 -0.87 2.39
C VAL A 18 1.80 -1.96 3.45
N ALA A 19 2.76 -1.83 4.37
CA ALA A 19 2.94 -2.76 5.47
C ALA A 19 1.68 -2.86 6.37
N GLY A 20 1.04 -1.73 6.66
CA GLY A 20 -0.23 -1.70 7.40
C GLY A 20 -1.37 -2.41 6.67
N ILE A 21 -1.48 -2.22 5.35
CA ILE A 21 -2.47 -2.94 4.51
C ILE A 21 -2.21 -4.45 4.54
N VAL A 22 -0.96 -4.88 4.39
CA VAL A 22 -0.60 -6.30 4.45
C VAL A 22 -0.94 -6.90 5.82
N ALA A 23 -0.64 -6.20 6.91
CA ALA A 23 -1.00 -6.63 8.26
C ALA A 23 -2.52 -6.76 8.45
N TYR A 24 -3.30 -5.84 7.87
CA TYR A 24 -4.77 -5.91 7.86
C TYR A 24 -5.29 -7.10 7.04
N LEU A 25 -4.72 -7.35 5.86
CA LEU A 25 -5.10 -8.50 5.04
C LEU A 25 -4.76 -9.81 5.73
N LEU A 26 -3.61 -9.89 6.42
CA LEU A 26 -3.24 -11.06 7.22
C LEU A 26 -4.19 -11.30 8.39
N SER A 27 -4.68 -10.24 9.04
CA SER A 27 -5.64 -10.39 10.15
C SER A 27 -7.02 -10.82 9.69
N LEU A 28 -7.45 -10.42 8.49
CA LEU A 28 -8.75 -10.80 7.91
C LEU A 28 -8.75 -12.15 7.20
N GLU A 29 -7.75 -12.38 6.34
CA GLU A 29 -7.71 -13.49 5.39
C GLU A 29 -6.87 -14.66 5.91
N GLY A 30 -6.19 -14.49 7.04
CA GLY A 30 -5.32 -15.48 7.65
C GLY A 30 -3.96 -15.60 6.97
N SER A 31 -3.24 -16.68 7.29
CA SER A 31 -1.89 -16.90 6.78
C SER A 31 -1.87 -17.10 5.26
N ARG A 32 -1.06 -16.28 4.58
CA ARG A 32 -0.82 -16.35 3.13
C ARG A 32 0.68 -16.26 2.85
N THR A 33 1.11 -16.80 1.73
CA THR A 33 2.50 -16.65 1.29
C THR A 33 2.77 -15.19 0.88
N PRO A 34 4.04 -14.75 0.91
CA PRO A 34 4.40 -13.40 0.45
C PRO A 34 3.96 -13.12 -1.00
N ALA A 35 4.02 -14.12 -1.88
CA ALA A 35 3.61 -13.99 -3.27
C ALA A 35 2.08 -13.77 -3.39
N GLU A 36 1.28 -14.50 -2.62
CA GLU A 36 -0.17 -14.34 -2.59
C GLU A 36 -0.60 -13.00 -2.00
N LEU A 37 0.09 -12.52 -0.96
CA LEU A 37 -0.17 -11.20 -0.38
C LEU A 37 0.15 -10.08 -1.36
N SER A 38 1.29 -10.17 -2.06
CA SER A 38 1.66 -9.21 -3.09
C SER A 38 0.61 -9.16 -4.20
N ALA A 39 0.21 -10.32 -4.74
CA ALA A 39 -0.85 -10.41 -5.74
C ALA A 39 -2.18 -9.84 -5.23
N ARG A 40 -2.52 -10.08 -3.95
CA ARG A 40 -3.74 -9.56 -3.33
C ARG A 40 -3.74 -8.04 -3.20
N VAL A 41 -2.63 -7.45 -2.76
CA VAL A 41 -2.47 -5.99 -2.67
C VAL A 41 -2.59 -5.35 -4.06
N VAL A 42 -1.94 -5.93 -5.07
CA VAL A 42 -2.05 -5.47 -6.47
C VAL A 42 -3.48 -5.60 -7.00
N HIS A 43 -4.17 -6.69 -6.68
CA HIS A 43 -5.55 -6.92 -7.10
C HIS A 43 -6.53 -5.91 -6.50
N LEU A 44 -6.31 -5.50 -5.25
CA LEU A 44 -7.14 -4.51 -4.58
C LEU A 44 -6.79 -3.09 -4.97
N ALA A 45 -5.61 -2.84 -5.57
CA ALA A 45 -5.16 -1.48 -5.87
C ALA A 45 -6.02 -0.77 -6.92
N VAL A 46 -6.15 0.55 -6.79
CA VAL A 46 -6.85 1.41 -7.76
C VAL A 46 -5.95 1.66 -8.96
N PRO A 47 -6.36 1.28 -10.19
CA PRO A 47 -5.60 1.58 -11.39
C PRO A 47 -5.85 3.01 -11.90
N GLY A 48 -4.85 3.57 -12.59
CA GLY A 48 -5.03 4.79 -13.39
C GLY A 48 -5.15 6.08 -12.58
N PHE A 49 -4.75 6.09 -11.31
CA PHE A 49 -4.87 7.25 -10.44
C PHE A 49 -3.86 8.36 -10.78
N PHE A 50 -2.63 7.99 -11.16
CA PHE A 50 -1.58 8.96 -11.43
C PHE A 50 -1.60 9.43 -12.88
N ASN A 51 -1.40 10.74 -13.08
CA ASN A 51 -1.20 11.35 -14.39
C ASN A 51 0.31 11.53 -14.66
N ALA A 52 0.71 11.47 -15.93
CA ALA A 52 2.09 11.72 -16.38
C ALA A 52 3.17 10.74 -15.83
N LEU A 53 2.85 9.44 -15.74
CA LEU A 53 3.85 8.41 -15.45
C LEU A 53 4.70 8.09 -16.69
N SER A 54 5.98 7.76 -16.48
CA SER A 54 6.83 7.25 -17.55
C SER A 54 6.27 5.93 -18.12
N PRO A 55 6.44 5.67 -19.43
CA PRO A 55 6.09 4.37 -20.01
C PRO A 55 6.85 3.27 -19.24
N ASN A 56 6.15 2.21 -18.83
CA ASN A 56 6.63 1.10 -17.98
C ASN A 56 6.54 1.30 -16.45
N THR A 57 5.92 2.37 -15.96
CA THR A 57 5.58 2.48 -14.52
C THR A 57 4.18 1.94 -14.25
N THR A 58 4.06 1.05 -13.27
CA THR A 58 2.77 0.51 -12.84
C THR A 58 1.94 1.60 -12.14
N ASN A 59 0.78 1.93 -12.73
CA ASN A 59 -0.12 2.96 -12.20
C ASN A 59 -1.15 2.33 -11.25
N LEU A 60 -0.73 2.05 -10.01
CA LEU A 60 -1.56 1.42 -8.98
C LEU A 60 -1.42 2.15 -7.64
N VAL A 61 -2.54 2.35 -6.94
CA VAL A 61 -2.60 2.87 -5.57
C VAL A 61 -3.13 1.79 -4.64
N ALA A 62 -2.32 1.38 -3.66
CA ALA A 62 -2.74 0.39 -2.67
C ALA A 62 -3.89 0.94 -1.81
N GLN A 63 -4.92 0.11 -1.59
CA GLN A 63 -6.08 0.47 -0.77
C GLN A 63 -6.53 -0.73 0.06
N LEU A 64 -7.30 -0.45 1.11
CA LEU A 64 -7.98 -1.49 1.88
C LEU A 64 -9.17 -2.05 1.07
N PRO A 65 -9.51 -3.33 1.26
CA PRO A 65 -10.75 -3.86 0.71
C PRO A 65 -11.95 -3.10 1.30
N ALA A 66 -12.97 -2.88 0.47
CA ALA A 66 -14.22 -2.20 0.84
C ALA A 66 -15.08 -3.01 1.80
#